data_AF-A0A518JN41-F1
#
_entry.id   AF-A0A518JN41-F1
#
_cell.length_a   1.000
_cell.length_b   1.000
_cell.length_c   1.000
_cell.angle_alpha   90.00
_cell.angle_beta   90.00
_cell.angle_gamma   90.00
#
_symmetry.space_group_name_H-M   'P 1'
#
loop_
_entity.id
_entity.type
_entity.pdbx_description
1 polymer ?
#
loop_
_entity_poly.entity_id
_entity_poly.type
_entity_poly.pdbx_seq_one_letter_code
_entity_poly.pdbx_strand_id
1 'polypeptide(L)'
;MSLRDEGLLTLPEARKQFPGRPPALITMRRYVTVGLRGVVLESLLLNACRFTSRPAIDRFLIAASAPRAAKSNKAEGVNNG
;
A
#
# COMPACT_ATOMS: atom_id res chain seq x y z
N MET A 1 -0.30 3.30 17.03
CA MET A 1 -1.64 2.79 16.67
C MET A 1 -1.60 1.27 16.70
N SER A 2 -2.49 0.62 17.44
CA SER A 2 -2.57 -0.83 17.56
C SER A 2 -3.51 -1.40 16.50
N LEU A 3 -3.11 -2.48 15.81
CA LEU A 3 -3.93 -3.19 14.81
C LEU A 3 -5.23 -3.78 15.38
N ARG A 4 -5.37 -3.86 16.70
CA ARG A 4 -6.59 -4.38 17.37
C ARG A 4 -7.70 -3.34 17.47
N ASP A 5 -7.36 -2.05 17.50
CA ASP A 5 -8.34 -0.97 17.62
C ASP A 5 -8.87 -0.52 16.23
N GLU A 6 -8.10 -0.81 15.18
CA GLU A 6 -8.50 -0.60 13.80
C GLU A 6 -9.34 -1.79 13.33
N GLY A 7 -10.65 -1.58 13.13
CA GLY A 7 -11.55 -2.65 12.64
C GLY A 7 -11.00 -3.34 11.39
N LEU A 8 -10.65 -4.62 11.53
CA LEU A 8 -10.09 -5.43 10.45
C LEU A 8 -11.14 -5.70 9.38
N LEU A 9 -10.74 -5.53 8.12
CA LEU A 9 -11.54 -5.77 6.93
C LEU A 9 -10.86 -6.85 6.09
N THR A 10 -11.62 -7.84 5.65
CA THR A 10 -11.18 -8.75 4.59
C THR A 10 -10.94 -7.98 3.29
N LEU A 11 -10.14 -8.51 2.36
CA LEU A 11 -9.94 -7.85 1.05
C LEU A 11 -11.26 -7.56 0.28
N PRO A 12 -12.28 -8.45 0.29
CA PRO A 12 -13.61 -8.14 -0.28
C PRO A 12 -14.36 -6.98 0.39
N GLU A 13 -14.19 -6.75 1.69
CA GLU A 13 -14.79 -5.61 2.38
C GLU A 13 -13.98 -4.34 2.16
N ALA A 14 -12.66 -4.45 2.23
CA ALA A 14 -11.71 -3.36 2.05
C ALA A 14 -11.85 -2.68 0.69
N ARG A 15 -12.06 -3.43 -0.40
CA ARG A 15 -12.22 -2.83 -1.75
C ARG A 15 -13.39 -1.85 -1.85
N LYS A 16 -14.40 -1.96 -0.97
CA LYS A 16 -15.55 -1.05 -0.94
C LYS A 16 -15.21 0.30 -0.29
N GLN A 17 -14.05 0.40 0.37
CA GLN A 17 -13.55 1.63 0.97
C GLN A 17 -12.72 2.47 -0.02
N PHE A 18 -12.36 1.89 -1.17
CA PHE A 18 -11.65 2.63 -2.20
C PHE A 18 -12.60 3.62 -2.91
N PRO A 19 -12.15 4.84 -3.22
CA PRO A 19 -12.98 5.82 -3.89
C PRO A 19 -13.35 5.36 -5.31
N GLY A 20 -14.56 5.71 -5.74
CA GLY A 20 -15.06 5.39 -7.08
C GLY A 20 -15.39 3.90 -7.25
N ARG A 21 -14.94 3.31 -8.37
CA ARG A 21 -15.22 1.89 -8.69
C ARG A 21 -14.34 0.98 -7.82
N PRO A 22 -14.92 0.07 -7.02
CA PRO A 22 -14.15 -0.85 -6.18
C PRO A 22 -13.15 -1.69 -7.01
N PRO A 23 -11.85 -1.73 -6.65
CA PRO A 23 -10.85 -2.55 -7.34
C PRO A 23 -11.21 -4.03 -7.33
N ALA A 24 -10.90 -4.75 -8.41
CA ALA A 24 -11.08 -6.20 -8.46
C ALA A 24 -10.29 -6.91 -7.34
N LEU A 25 -10.74 -8.09 -6.91
CA LEU A 25 -10.05 -8.84 -5.84
C LEU A 25 -8.60 -9.20 -6.19
N ILE A 26 -8.32 -9.47 -7.46
CA ILE A 26 -6.95 -9.71 -7.92
C ILE A 26 -6.07 -8.46 -7.78
N THR A 27 -6.64 -7.27 -8.02
CA THR A 27 -5.96 -5.99 -7.81
C THR A 27 -5.70 -5.75 -6.32
N MET A 28 -6.67 -6.05 -5.46
CA MET A 28 -6.47 -5.99 -4.01
C MET A 28 -5.35 -6.92 -3.55
N ARG A 29 -5.30 -8.16 -4.06
CA ARG A 29 -4.20 -9.09 -3.78
C ARG A 29 -2.85 -8.52 -4.23
N ARG A 30 -2.79 -7.89 -5.40
CA ARG A 30 -1.58 -7.21 -5.88
C ARG A 30 -1.15 -6.08 -4.96
N TYR A 31 -2.07 -5.25 -4.47
CA TYR A 31 -1.75 -4.14 -3.56
C TYR A 31 -1.08 -4.60 -2.27
N VAL A 32 -1.50 -5.75 -1.72
CA VAL A 32 -0.93 -6.29 -0.47
C VAL A 32 0.30 -7.17 -0.66
N THR A 33 0.61 -7.63 -1.88
CA THR A 33 1.79 -8.49 -2.14
C THR A 33 2.90 -7.81 -2.91
N VAL A 34 2.57 -6.97 -3.90
CA VAL A 34 3.52 -6.28 -4.78
C VAL A 34 3.45 -4.77 -4.59
N GLY A 35 2.28 -4.26 -4.25
CA GLY A 35 2.01 -2.84 -4.14
C GLY A 35 1.66 -2.17 -5.47
N LEU A 36 1.61 -0.84 -5.41
CA LEU A 36 1.35 0.07 -6.52
C LEU A 36 2.36 1.22 -6.43
N ARG A 37 3.11 1.45 -7.52
CA ARG A 37 4.13 2.52 -7.59
C ARG A 37 5.17 2.47 -6.45
N GLY A 38 5.47 1.28 -5.95
CA GLY A 38 6.43 1.06 -4.85
C GLY A 38 5.84 1.21 -3.44
N VAL A 39 4.54 1.47 -3.32
CA VAL A 39 3.81 1.52 -2.04
C VAL A 39 3.02 0.23 -1.87
N VAL A 40 3.14 -0.43 -0.72
CA VAL A 40 2.42 -1.68 -0.40
C VAL A 40 1.30 -1.39 0.59
N LEU A 41 0.12 -1.98 0.36
CA LEU A 41 -0.98 -1.88 1.31
C LEU A 41 -0.70 -2.75 2.53
N GLU A 42 -0.67 -2.13 3.71
CA GLU A 42 -0.49 -2.82 4.98
C GLU A 42 -1.60 -3.87 5.18
N SER A 43 -1.21 -5.08 5.56
CA SER A 43 -2.14 -6.19 5.75
C SER A 43 -1.65 -7.20 6.79
N LEU A 44 -2.60 -7.93 7.37
CA LEU A 44 -2.36 -9.10 8.21
C LEU A 44 -2.79 -10.36 7.48
N LEU A 45 -2.01 -11.42 7.60
CA LEU A 45 -2.37 -12.75 7.13
C LEU A 45 -2.69 -13.62 8.35
N LEU A 46 -3.95 -14.02 8.49
CA LEU A 46 -4.44 -14.89 9.57
C LEU A 46 -5.23 -16.03 8.94
N ASN A 47 -4.89 -17.28 9.27
CA ASN A 47 -5.58 -18.47 8.76
C ASN A 47 -5.78 -18.45 7.23
N ALA A 48 -4.72 -18.13 6.49
CA ALA A 48 -4.71 -17.97 5.02
C ALA A 48 -5.63 -16.86 4.46
N CYS A 49 -6.27 -16.06 5.32
CA CYS A 49 -7.08 -14.92 4.92
C CYS A 49 -6.32 -13.61 5.17
N ARG A 50 -6.37 -12.69 4.19
CA ARG A 50 -5.76 -11.37 4.31
C ARG A 50 -6.76 -10.34 4.78
N PHE A 51 -6.32 -9.57 5.77
CA PHE A 51 -7.05 -8.47 6.37
C PHE A 51 -6.26 -7.18 6.23
N THR A 52 -6.95 -6.06 6.16
CA THR A 52 -6.38 -4.71 6.23
C THR A 52 -7.31 -3.83 7.07
N SER A 53 -7.04 -2.54 7.16
CA SER A 53 -7.85 -1.59 7.92
C SER A 53 -8.16 -0.34 7.09
N ARG A 54 -9.16 0.44 7.52
CA ARG A 54 -9.47 1.73 6.86
C ARG A 54 -8.28 2.70 6.90
N PRO A 55 -7.59 2.92 8.05
CA PRO A 55 -6.44 3.81 8.09
C PRO A 55 -5.28 3.34 7.19
N ALA A 56 -5.07 2.02 7.06
CA ALA A 56 -4.08 1.47 6.14
C ALA A 56 -4.41 1.79 4.67
N ILE A 57 -5.69 1.72 4.29
CA ILE A 57 -6.16 2.09 2.94
C ILE A 57 -5.90 3.58 2.70
N ASP A 58 -6.22 4.45 3.65
CA ASP A 58 -5.98 5.90 3.52
C ASP A 58 -4.50 6.22 3.34
N ARG A 59 -3.63 5.65 4.19
CA ARG A 59 -2.17 5.79 4.07
C ARG A 59 -1.67 5.32 2.70
N PHE A 60 -2.16 4.16 2.26
CA PHE A 60 -1.80 3.59 0.96
C PHE A 60 -2.20 4.50 -0.20
N LEU A 61 -3.42 5.05 -0.19
CA LEU A 61 -3.92 5.92 -1.26
C LEU A 61 -3.14 7.23 -1.31
N ILE A 62 -2.85 7.84 -0.16
CA ILE A 62 -2.04 9.06 -0.06
C ILE A 62 -0.65 8.82 -0.62
N ALA A 63 0.03 7.77 -0.15
CA ALA A 63 1.40 7.46 -0.57
C ALA A 63 1.48 7.03 -2.05
N ALA A 64 0.53 6.23 -2.54
CA ALA A 64 0.50 5.79 -3.93
C ALA A 64 0.16 6.92 -4.91
N SER A 65 -0.52 7.98 -4.44
CA SER A 65 -0.88 9.15 -5.24
C SER A 65 0.18 10.25 -5.19
N ALA A 66 1.05 10.25 -4.18
CA ALA A 66 2.11 11.24 -4.04
C ALA A 66 3.02 11.29 -5.30
N PRO A 67 3.44 12.48 -5.74
CA PRO A 67 4.46 12.61 -6.78
C PRO A 67 5.73 11.87 -6.34
N ARG A 68 6.28 11.04 -7.22
CA ARG A 68 7.56 10.40 -6.94
C ARG A 68 8.62 11.49 -6.95
N ALA A 69 9.18 11.84 -5.79
CA ALA A 69 10.36 12.69 -5.75
C ALA A 69 11.42 12.05 -6.65
N ALA A 70 11.90 12.81 -7.65
CA ALA A 70 12.95 12.35 -8.53
C ALA A 70 14.15 11.94 -7.67
N LYS A 71 14.61 10.70 -7.79
CA LYS A 71 15.86 10.28 -7.16
C LYS A 71 16.96 11.13 -7.80
N SER A 72 17.55 12.06 -7.05
CA SER A 72 18.78 12.72 -7.47
C SER A 72 19.89 11.66 -7.48
N ASN A 73 20.29 11.22 -8.66
CA ASN A 73 21.51 10.43 -8.81
C ASN A 73 22.69 11.36 -8.54
N LYS A 74 23.06 11.55 -7.27
CA LYS A 74 24.36 12.14 -6.92
C LYS A 74 25.40 11.03 -6.98
N ALA A 75 25.81 10.67 -8.19
CA ALA A 75 27.09 10.00 -8.40
C ALA A 75 28.16 11.08 -8.30
N GLU A 76 28.71 11.28 -7.10
CA GLU A 76 29.93 12.06 -6.92
C GLU A 76 31.08 11.28 -7.56
N GLY A 77 31.51 11.74 -8.74
CA GLY A 77 32.77 11.35 -9.32
C GLY A 77 33.92 11.85 -8.44
N VAL A 78 34.59 10.93 -7.76
CA VAL A 78 35.91 11.17 -7.17
C VAL A 78 36.94 10.91 -8.27
N ASN A 79 37.41 11.99 -8.89
CA ASN A 79 38.59 12.01 -9.74
C ASN A 79 39.81 12.22 -8.83
N ASN A 80 40.67 11.20 -8.66
CA ASN A 80 41.99 11.38 -8.08
C ASN A 80 43.01 11.37 -9.23
N GLY A 81 43.77 12.47 -9.29
CA GLY A 81 44.74 12.77 -10.34
C GLY A 81 46.02 11.95 -10.31
#